data_AF-A0A9R1WPF1-F1
#
_entry.id   AF-A0A9R1WPF1-F1
#
_cell.length_a   1.000
_cell.length_b   1.000
_cell.length_c   1.000
_cell.angle_alpha   90.00
_cell.angle_beta   90.00
_cell.angle_gamma   90.00
#
_symmetry.space_group_name_H-M   'P 1'
#
loop_
_entity.id
_entity.type
_entity.pdbx_description
1 polymer ?
#
loop_
_entity_poly.entity_id
_entity_poly.type
_entity_poly.pdbx_seq_one_letter_code
_entity_poly.pdbx_strand_id
1 'polypeptide(L)'
;MAPIKVIKTLEKIRTRFFWGGDLESRKMPWIAWEKVLAAKERGGLRIGSLKAHNIALLGKWWWKFKSYPDSTWAEVWSLESSGVYSVASLRIHIDTTILPISECRWSWNYLIPGKLNILAWRICHGKLPSMVNLLKLGISLSNLCKMCNGAPETEEHVFVDCPVAHEVWQQIAKKGSRVTIG
;
A
#
# COMPACT_ATOMS: atom_id res chain seq x y z
N MET A 1 -23.80 -13.33 -3.08
CA MET A 1 -23.46 -12.01 -2.51
C MET A 1 -22.84 -12.22 -1.12
N ALA A 2 -21.66 -11.66 -0.84
CA ALA A 2 -21.07 -11.78 0.49
C ALA A 2 -21.73 -10.78 1.48
N PRO A 3 -22.14 -11.22 2.70
CA PRO A 3 -22.68 -10.32 3.70
C PRO A 3 -21.67 -9.27 4.17
N ILE A 4 -22.13 -8.04 4.45
CA ILE A 4 -21.27 -6.92 4.87
C ILE A 4 -20.47 -7.26 6.13
N LYS A 5 -21.07 -7.98 7.08
CA LYS A 5 -20.39 -8.41 8.30
C LYS A 5 -19.19 -9.31 7.99
N VAL A 6 -19.34 -10.26 7.05
CA VAL A 6 -18.26 -11.15 6.61
C VAL A 6 -17.14 -10.35 5.96
N ILE A 7 -17.47 -9.42 5.06
CA ILE A 7 -16.48 -8.55 4.41
C ILE A 7 -15.68 -7.75 5.44
N LYS A 8 -16.37 -7.12 6.42
CA LYS A 8 -15.71 -6.36 7.49
C LYS A 8 -14.80 -7.23 8.35
N THR A 9 -15.22 -8.45 8.67
CA THR A 9 -14.39 -9.40 9.42
C THR A 9 -13.14 -9.80 8.64
N LEU A 10 -13.29 -10.10 7.34
CA LEU A 10 -12.15 -10.43 6.48
C LEU A 10 -11.18 -9.26 6.33
N GLU A 11 -11.67 -8.03 6.17
CA GLU A 11 -10.80 -6.84 6.14
C GLU A 11 -10.02 -6.66 7.44
N LYS A 12 -10.64 -6.92 8.61
CA LYS A 12 -9.94 -6.91 9.91
C LYS A 12 -8.83 -7.95 9.98
N ILE A 13 -9.06 -9.15 9.44
CA ILE A 13 -8.04 -10.19 9.36
C ILE A 13 -6.91 -9.77 8.42
N ARG A 14 -7.23 -9.24 7.24
CA ARG A 14 -6.23 -8.75 6.25
C ARG A 14 -5.34 -7.67 6.83
N THR A 15 -5.90 -6.64 7.47
CA THR A 15 -5.10 -5.55 8.06
C THR A 15 -4.22 -6.07 9.20
N ARG A 16 -4.74 -6.95 10.06
CA ARG A 16 -3.97 -7.54 11.16
C ARG A 16 -2.78 -8.34 10.64
N PHE A 17 -3.02 -9.23 9.68
CA PHE A 17 -1.98 -10.02 9.03
C PHE A 17 -0.94 -9.12 8.36
N PHE A 18 -1.39 -8.11 7.61
CA PHE A 18 -0.50 -7.20 6.89
C PHE A 18 0.46 -6.43 7.82
N TRP A 19 0.00 -6.03 9.00
CA TRP A 19 0.84 -5.37 10.00
C TRP A 19 1.64 -6.33 10.88
N GLY A 20 1.65 -7.63 10.56
CA GLY A 20 2.40 -8.65 11.29
C GLY A 20 1.83 -8.98 12.66
N GLY A 21 0.53 -8.76 12.86
CA GLY A 21 -0.21 -9.25 14.03
C GLY A 21 -0.72 -10.68 13.82
N ASP A 22 -1.05 -11.33 14.92
CA ASP A 22 -1.57 -12.69 14.99
C ASP A 22 -2.85 -12.75 15.86
N LEU A 23 -3.34 -13.94 16.23
CA LEU A 23 -4.56 -14.08 17.03
C LEU A 23 -4.43 -13.46 18.43
N GLU A 24 -3.22 -13.46 18.99
CA GLU A 24 -2.89 -13.06 20.35
C GLU A 24 -2.27 -11.66 20.41
N SER A 25 -1.52 -11.26 19.39
CA SER A 25 -0.79 -9.99 19.34
C SER A 25 -1.31 -9.05 18.26
N ARG A 26 -1.80 -7.88 18.67
CA ARG A 26 -2.11 -6.78 17.75
C ARG A 26 -0.88 -5.91 17.58
N LYS A 27 -0.35 -5.82 16.37
CA LYS A 27 0.67 -4.82 16.01
C LYS A 27 0.03 -3.49 15.65
N MET A 28 0.76 -2.42 15.91
CA MET A 28 0.31 -1.06 15.61
C MET A 28 0.32 -0.82 14.10
N PRO A 29 -0.83 -0.47 13.49
CA PRO A 29 -0.89 -0.09 12.09
C PRO A 29 -0.31 1.32 11.92
N TRP A 30 0.80 1.42 11.19
CA TRP A 30 1.49 2.69 10.97
C TRP A 30 0.79 3.56 9.93
N ILE A 31 0.04 2.95 9.01
CA ILE A 31 -0.70 3.63 7.94
C ILE A 31 -2.14 3.14 7.97
N ALA A 32 -3.09 4.06 7.77
CA ALA A 32 -4.52 3.72 7.70
C ALA A 32 -4.77 2.67 6.61
N TRP A 33 -5.61 1.69 6.90
CA TRP A 33 -5.85 0.56 6.00
C TRP A 33 -6.41 1.02 4.65
N GLU A 34 -7.25 2.05 4.65
CA GLU A 34 -7.85 2.65 3.47
C GLU A 34 -6.80 3.21 2.50
N LYS A 35 -5.68 3.76 3.02
CA LYS A 35 -4.55 4.23 2.21
C LYS A 35 -3.78 3.05 1.61
N VAL A 36 -3.65 1.95 2.35
CA VAL A 36 -3.06 0.71 1.83
C VAL A 36 -3.90 0.12 0.69
N LEU A 37 -5.23 0.14 0.85
CA LEU A 37 -6.17 -0.40 -0.13
C LEU A 37 -6.32 0.45 -1.39
N ALA A 38 -5.90 1.71 -1.36
CA ALA A 38 -6.06 2.64 -2.48
C ALA A 38 -5.46 2.09 -3.79
N ALA A 39 -5.96 2.60 -4.91
CA ALA A 39 -5.41 2.27 -6.22
C ALA A 39 -3.91 2.61 -6.27
N LYS A 40 -3.14 1.87 -7.09
CA LYS A 40 -1.69 2.06 -7.21
C LYS A 40 -1.36 3.48 -7.66
N GLU A 41 -2.17 3.98 -8.59
CA GLU A 41 -2.11 5.32 -9.19
C GLU A 41 -2.41 6.42 -8.17
N ARG A 42 -3.03 6.06 -7.04
CA ARG A 42 -3.35 6.94 -5.91
C ARG A 42 -2.49 6.67 -4.68
N GLY A 43 -1.39 5.93 -4.85
CA GLY A 43 -0.42 5.67 -3.80
C GLY A 43 -0.75 4.50 -2.88
N GLY A 44 -1.61 3.55 -3.26
CA GLY A 44 -1.83 2.31 -2.51
C GLY A 44 -1.04 1.10 -3.01
N LEU A 45 -1.24 -0.06 -2.38
CA LEU A 45 -0.41 -1.27 -2.55
C LEU A 45 -0.98 -2.33 -3.53
N ARG A 46 -1.98 -1.97 -4.36
CA ARG A 46 -2.73 -2.91 -5.24
C ARG A 46 -3.52 -4.00 -4.51
N ILE A 47 -3.78 -3.84 -3.22
CA ILE A 47 -4.53 -4.84 -2.43
C ILE A 47 -6.04 -4.74 -2.69
N GLY A 48 -6.56 -3.52 -2.88
CA GLY A 48 -7.97 -3.25 -3.22
C GLY A 48 -8.98 -3.64 -2.13
N SER A 49 -10.13 -2.96 -2.10
CA SER A 49 -11.15 -3.26 -1.09
C SER A 49 -11.96 -4.51 -1.44
N LEU A 50 -12.23 -5.36 -0.45
CA LEU A 50 -13.13 -6.50 -0.61
C LEU A 50 -14.56 -6.05 -0.92
N LYS A 51 -14.95 -4.86 -0.45
CA LYS A 51 -16.24 -4.25 -0.79
C LYS A 51 -16.35 -3.98 -2.29
N ALA A 52 -15.37 -3.30 -2.88
CA ALA A 52 -15.34 -3.04 -4.32
C ALA A 52 -15.27 -4.35 -5.12
N HIS A 53 -14.49 -5.32 -4.65
CA HIS A 53 -14.39 -6.62 -5.31
C HIS A 53 -15.73 -7.38 -5.30
N ASN A 54 -16.44 -7.42 -4.16
CA ASN A 54 -17.75 -8.06 -4.06
C ASN A 54 -18.78 -7.37 -4.97
N ILE A 55 -18.79 -6.03 -5.03
CA ILE A 55 -19.69 -5.28 -5.93
C ILE A 55 -19.34 -5.56 -7.40
N ALA A 56 -18.05 -5.57 -7.76
CA ALA A 56 -17.62 -5.87 -9.11
C ALA A 56 -17.96 -7.31 -9.54
N LEU A 57 -17.90 -8.27 -8.62
CA LEU A 57 -18.39 -9.62 -8.92
C LEU A 57 -19.89 -9.66 -9.16
N LEU A 58 -20.70 -8.91 -8.39
CA LEU A 58 -22.14 -8.80 -8.63
C LEU A 58 -22.45 -8.16 -9.98
N GLY A 59 -21.72 -7.09 -10.34
CA GLY A 59 -21.83 -6.47 -11.65
C GLY A 59 -21.55 -7.46 -12.79
N LYS A 60 -20.57 -8.36 -12.63
CA LYS A 60 -20.29 -9.43 -13.61
C LYS A 60 -21.47 -10.37 -13.79
N TRP A 61 -22.14 -10.76 -12.70
CA TRP A 61 -23.31 -11.65 -12.78
C TRP A 61 -24.49 -10.95 -13.44
N TRP A 62 -24.71 -9.68 -13.08
CA TRP A 62 -25.75 -8.87 -13.70
C TRP A 62 -25.50 -8.68 -15.20
N TRP A 63 -24.26 -8.36 -15.59
CA TRP A 63 -23.83 -8.30 -16.98
C TRP A 63 -24.10 -9.61 -17.74
N LYS A 64 -23.71 -10.76 -17.17
CA LYS A 64 -23.99 -12.07 -17.77
C LYS A 64 -25.48 -12.30 -17.95
N PHE A 65 -26.29 -11.95 -16.95
CA PHE A 65 -27.76 -12.07 -17.01
C PHE A 65 -28.37 -11.21 -18.13
N LYS A 66 -27.84 -10.00 -18.35
CA LYS A 66 -28.30 -9.09 -19.41
C LYS A 66 -27.73 -9.44 -20.80
N SER A 67 -26.70 -10.28 -20.88
CA SER A 67 -26.04 -10.67 -22.14
C SER A 67 -26.56 -12.00 -22.74
N TYR A 68 -27.68 -12.54 -22.25
CA TYR A 68 -28.29 -13.76 -22.80
C TYR A 68 -29.02 -13.48 -24.14
N PRO A 69 -29.08 -14.49 -25.05
CA PRO A 69 -29.26 -14.29 -26.49
C PRO A 69 -30.62 -13.76 -26.95
N ASP A 70 -31.65 -13.76 -26.09
CA ASP A 70 -33.02 -13.35 -26.47
C ASP A 70 -33.32 -11.88 -26.14
N SER A 71 -32.32 -11.12 -25.70
CA SER A 71 -32.48 -9.71 -25.35
C SER A 71 -31.85 -8.80 -26.41
N THR A 72 -32.69 -8.02 -27.09
CA THR A 72 -32.29 -7.02 -28.12
C THR A 72 -31.53 -5.81 -27.54
N TRP A 73 -31.31 -5.77 -26.23
CA TRP A 73 -30.78 -4.64 -25.48
C TRP A 73 -29.51 -4.98 -24.70
N ALA A 74 -28.67 -5.90 -25.21
CA ALA A 74 -27.36 -6.16 -24.61
C ALA A 74 -26.63 -4.82 -24.37
N GLU A 75 -26.61 -4.37 -23.10
CA GLU A 75 -25.98 -3.11 -22.71
C GLU A 75 -24.50 -3.23 -23.02
N VAL A 76 -23.87 -2.19 -23.58
CA VAL A 76 -22.43 -2.19 -23.86
C VAL A 76 -21.68 -1.72 -22.62
N TRP A 77 -20.62 -2.42 -22.21
CA TRP A 77 -19.82 -2.03 -21.06
C TRP A 77 -18.97 -0.81 -21.43
N SER A 78 -19.23 0.33 -20.81
CA SER A 78 -18.65 1.61 -21.22
C SER A 78 -17.32 1.97 -20.56
N LEU A 79 -16.87 1.22 -19.53
CA LEU A 79 -15.58 1.49 -18.88
C LEU A 79 -14.38 0.99 -19.68
N GLU A 80 -14.60 0.11 -20.66
CA GLU A 80 -13.55 -0.39 -21.55
C GLU A 80 -14.00 -0.25 -23.00
N SER A 81 -13.06 0.11 -23.88
CA SER A 81 -13.32 0.23 -25.33
C SER A 81 -13.71 -1.08 -25.99
N SER A 82 -13.40 -2.21 -25.35
CA SER A 82 -13.79 -3.56 -25.79
C SER A 82 -15.31 -3.79 -25.73
N GLY A 83 -16.05 -2.99 -24.96
CA GLY A 83 -17.46 -3.24 -24.68
C GLY A 83 -17.72 -4.46 -23.79
N VAL A 84 -16.68 -5.11 -23.26
CA VAL A 84 -16.77 -6.33 -22.46
C VAL A 84 -16.60 -6.01 -20.97
N TYR A 85 -17.50 -6.55 -20.14
CA TYR A 85 -17.42 -6.38 -18.70
C TYR A 85 -16.15 -6.98 -18.09
N SER A 86 -15.50 -6.17 -17.25
CA SER A 86 -14.31 -6.56 -16.50
C SER A 86 -14.47 -6.21 -15.02
N VAL A 87 -14.29 -7.23 -14.18
CA VAL A 87 -14.30 -7.08 -12.71
C VAL A 87 -13.16 -6.15 -12.27
N ALA A 88 -12.03 -6.18 -12.99
CA ALA A 88 -10.87 -5.37 -12.66
C ALA A 88 -11.14 -3.88 -12.87
N SER A 89 -11.73 -3.49 -14.01
CA SER A 89 -12.04 -2.08 -14.30
C SER A 89 -13.10 -1.53 -13.36
N LEU A 90 -14.20 -2.26 -13.11
CA LEU A 90 -15.21 -1.78 -12.16
C LEU A 90 -14.66 -1.69 -10.73
N ARG A 91 -13.87 -2.67 -10.28
CA ARG A 91 -13.24 -2.62 -8.95
C ARG A 91 -12.36 -1.39 -8.81
N ILE A 92 -11.46 -1.15 -9.79
CA ILE A 92 -10.57 0.02 -9.77
C ILE A 92 -11.41 1.29 -9.73
N HIS A 93 -12.43 1.40 -10.58
CA HIS A 93 -13.34 2.56 -10.60
C HIS A 93 -13.99 2.80 -9.24
N ILE A 94 -14.56 1.76 -8.61
CA ILE A 94 -15.17 1.86 -7.27
C ILE A 94 -14.15 2.26 -6.22
N ASP A 95 -12.99 1.59 -6.17
CA ASP A 95 -11.91 1.91 -5.22
C ASP A 95 -11.45 3.36 -5.40
N THR A 96 -11.34 3.85 -6.63
CA THR A 96 -11.05 5.26 -6.93
C THR A 96 -12.19 6.22 -6.58
N THR A 97 -13.40 5.74 -6.36
CA THR A 97 -14.49 6.63 -5.92
C THR A 97 -14.57 6.68 -4.40
N ILE A 98 -14.27 5.57 -3.71
CA ILE A 98 -14.53 5.44 -2.27
C ILE A 98 -13.29 5.61 -1.38
N LEU A 99 -12.07 5.38 -1.90
CA LEU A 99 -10.84 5.39 -1.11
C LEU A 99 -10.10 6.73 -1.20
N PRO A 100 -9.42 7.14 -0.11
CA PRO A 100 -8.72 8.42 -0.07
C PRO A 100 -7.59 8.49 -1.09
N ILE A 101 -7.34 9.69 -1.60
CA ILE A 101 -6.16 9.99 -2.40
C ILE A 101 -4.98 10.18 -1.44
N SER A 102 -3.86 9.49 -1.70
CA SER A 102 -2.61 9.80 -1.01
C SER A 102 -2.07 11.15 -1.48
N GLU A 103 -1.68 12.00 -0.54
CA GLU A 103 -0.96 13.26 -0.84
C GLU A 103 0.37 12.98 -1.55
N CYS A 104 1.02 11.86 -1.24
CA CYS A 104 2.22 11.43 -1.95
C CYS A 104 1.87 10.60 -3.18
N ARG A 105 2.23 11.11 -4.37
CA ARG A 105 2.14 10.40 -5.65
C ARG A 105 3.29 9.39 -5.75
N TRP A 106 3.14 8.24 -5.10
CA TRP A 106 4.13 7.18 -5.09
C TRP A 106 4.20 6.43 -6.44
N SER A 107 5.40 6.32 -7.01
CA SER A 107 5.67 5.53 -8.22
C SER A 107 6.47 4.28 -7.87
N TRP A 108 5.92 3.10 -8.17
CA TRP A 108 6.61 1.83 -7.97
C TRP A 108 7.73 1.63 -9.00
N ASN A 109 8.95 1.44 -8.54
CA ASN A 109 10.10 1.19 -9.40
C ASN A 109 10.40 -0.32 -9.47
N TYR A 110 10.24 -0.92 -10.66
CA TYR A 110 10.44 -2.36 -10.87
C TYR A 110 11.91 -2.80 -10.82
N LEU A 111 12.86 -1.86 -10.96
CA LEU A 111 14.30 -2.13 -10.82
C LEU A 111 14.71 -2.35 -9.37
N ILE A 112 13.84 -1.99 -8.42
CA ILE A 112 14.09 -2.07 -6.99
C ILE A 112 13.29 -3.25 -6.41
N PRO A 113 13.89 -4.10 -5.56
CA PRO A 113 13.18 -5.15 -4.84
C PRO A 113 11.90 -4.67 -4.15
N GLY A 114 10.85 -5.49 -4.16
CA GLY A 114 9.54 -5.11 -3.61
C GLY A 114 9.58 -4.62 -2.15
N LYS A 115 10.46 -5.19 -1.32
CA LYS A 115 10.66 -4.76 0.07
C LYS A 115 11.16 -3.31 0.18
N LEU A 116 12.07 -2.91 -0.71
CA LEU A 116 12.61 -1.55 -0.73
C LEU A 116 11.57 -0.56 -1.27
N ASN A 117 10.75 -0.95 -2.24
CA ASN A 117 9.60 -0.12 -2.64
C ASN A 117 8.60 0.06 -1.49
N ILE A 118 8.29 -0.99 -0.72
CA ILE A 118 7.41 -0.87 0.45
C ILE A 118 8.05 0.01 1.53
N LEU A 119 9.36 -0.11 1.77
CA LEU A 119 10.08 0.74 2.70
C LEU A 119 10.00 2.21 2.29
N ALA A 120 10.33 2.53 1.05
CA ALA A 120 10.28 3.89 0.52
C ALA A 120 8.85 4.45 0.48
N TRP A 121 7.85 3.62 0.17
CA TRP A 121 6.44 3.98 0.32
C TRP A 121 6.08 4.39 1.76
N ARG A 122 6.62 3.70 2.79
CA ARG A 122 6.41 4.06 4.20
C ARG A 122 7.09 5.38 4.57
N ILE A 123 8.27 5.65 4.03
CA ILE A 123 9.00 6.92 4.20
C ILE A 123 8.17 8.07 3.62
N CYS A 124 7.63 7.91 2.40
CA CYS A 124 6.78 8.91 1.77
C CYS A 124 5.52 9.26 2.58
N HIS A 125 5.07 8.36 3.46
CA HIS A 125 3.97 8.63 4.38
C HIS A 125 4.41 9.20 5.73
N GLY A 126 5.72 9.30 6.00
CA GLY A 126 6.27 9.70 7.29
C GLY A 126 5.87 8.73 8.41
N LYS A 127 5.78 7.44 8.09
CA LYS A 127 5.25 6.38 8.98
C LYS A 127 6.26 5.27 9.24
N LEU A 128 7.54 5.60 9.20
CA LEU A 128 8.54 4.70 9.76
C LEU A 128 8.49 4.73 11.29
N PRO A 129 8.84 3.61 11.95
CA PRO A 129 8.98 3.56 13.40
C PRO A 129 10.26 4.29 13.87
N SER A 130 10.45 5.54 13.47
CA SER A 130 11.50 6.43 13.98
C SER A 130 11.14 6.89 15.39
N MET A 131 12.15 7.24 16.22
CA MET A 131 11.86 7.71 17.59
C MET A 131 10.97 8.94 17.62
N VAL A 132 11.09 9.86 16.66
CA VAL A 132 10.19 11.03 16.58
C VAL A 132 8.74 10.61 16.35
N ASN A 133 8.50 9.58 15.51
CA ASN A 133 7.15 9.06 15.30
C ASN A 133 6.63 8.24 16.50
N LEU A 134 7.52 7.57 17.23
CA LEU A 134 7.20 6.87 18.49
C LEU A 134 6.87 7.86 19.62
N LEU A 135 7.59 8.96 19.72
CA LEU A 135 7.36 10.03 20.71
C LEU A 135 6.04 10.76 20.46
N LYS A 136 5.68 11.00 19.20
CA LYS A 136 4.34 11.51 18.82
C LYS A 136 3.20 10.59 19.26
N LEU A 137 3.47 9.32 19.54
CA LEU A 137 2.51 8.33 20.02
C LEU A 137 2.55 8.15 21.55
N GLY A 138 3.31 8.97 22.27
CA GLY A 138 3.38 8.96 23.74
C GLY A 138 4.30 7.88 24.32
N ILE A 139 5.14 7.25 23.51
CA ILE A 139 6.12 6.27 23.98
C ILE A 139 7.38 7.03 24.42
N SER A 140 7.61 7.14 25.73
CA SER A 140 8.77 7.85 26.29
C SER A 140 10.05 7.05 26.07
N LEU A 141 10.85 7.46 25.08
CA LEU A 141 12.18 6.94 24.77
C LEU A 141 13.12 8.13 24.57
N SER A 142 14.42 7.91 24.73
CA SER A 142 15.43 8.90 24.33
C SER A 142 15.22 9.27 22.86
N ASN A 143 15.09 10.55 22.53
CA ASN A 143 14.93 11.03 21.15
C ASN A 143 16.22 10.93 20.34
N LEU A 144 17.35 10.58 20.97
CA LEU A 144 18.66 10.43 20.33
C LEU A 144 18.73 9.21 19.42
N CYS A 145 19.44 9.36 18.30
CA CYS A 145 19.71 8.29 17.36
C CYS A 145 20.48 7.15 18.03
N LYS A 146 19.95 5.92 17.94
CA LYS A 146 20.61 4.73 18.51
C LYS A 146 21.93 4.34 17.84
N MET A 147 22.21 4.88 16.66
CA MET A 147 23.43 4.56 15.90
C MET A 147 24.59 5.50 16.23
N CYS A 148 24.33 6.81 16.27
CA CYS A 148 25.38 7.83 16.49
C CYS A 148 25.30 8.54 17.85
N ASN A 149 24.16 8.44 18.55
CA ASN A 149 23.85 9.06 19.83
C ASN A 149 24.03 10.60 19.91
N GLY A 150 24.19 11.28 18.77
CA GLY A 150 24.56 12.70 18.70
C GLY A 150 23.46 13.65 18.23
N ALA A 151 22.37 13.15 17.64
CA ALA A 151 21.28 13.96 17.12
C ALA A 151 19.92 13.25 17.27
N PRO A 152 18.78 13.97 17.18
CA PRO A 152 17.46 13.36 17.19
C PRO A 152 17.26 12.34 16.06
N GLU A 153 16.65 11.20 16.36
CA GLU A 153 16.40 10.13 15.38
C GLU A 153 15.19 10.47 14.47
N THR A 154 15.45 11.28 13.43
CA THR A 154 14.49 11.55 12.34
C THR A 154 14.68 10.56 11.18
N GLU A 155 13.70 10.50 10.27
CA GLU A 155 13.81 9.70 9.05
C GLU A 155 14.97 10.20 8.16
N GLU A 156 15.12 11.53 8.05
CA GLU A 156 16.23 12.17 7.34
C GLU A 156 17.58 11.85 7.99
N HIS A 157 17.67 11.93 9.33
CA HIS A 157 18.91 11.62 10.03
C HIS A 157 19.31 10.16 9.87
N VAL A 158 18.40 9.19 10.10
CA VAL A 158 18.73 7.76 10.05
C VAL A 158 19.22 7.31 8.68
N PHE A 159 18.70 7.90 7.59
CA PHE A 159 19.05 7.48 6.24
C PHE A 159 20.07 8.39 5.55
N VAL A 160 20.19 9.66 5.92
CA VAL A 160 21.00 10.66 5.19
C VAL A 160 22.05 11.31 6.08
N ASP A 161 21.64 11.96 7.17
CA ASP A 161 22.55 12.83 7.93
C ASP A 161 23.39 12.08 8.98
N CYS A 162 23.02 10.85 9.33
CA CYS A 162 23.74 10.07 10.33
C CYS A 162 25.14 9.70 9.81
N PRO A 163 26.22 9.96 10.58
CA PRO A 163 27.57 9.60 10.18
C PRO A 163 27.72 8.11 9.82
N VAL A 164 27.04 7.25 10.58
CA VAL A 164 27.02 5.79 10.33
C VAL A 164 26.30 5.47 9.01
N ALA A 165 25.20 6.17 8.71
CA ALA A 165 24.50 5.99 7.43
C ALA A 165 25.38 6.41 6.26
N HIS A 166 26.09 7.54 6.38
CA HIS A 166 27.02 8.01 5.36
C HIS A 166 28.13 6.99 5.06
N GLU A 167 28.69 6.38 6.11
CA GLU A 167 29.70 5.33 5.96
C GLU A 167 29.15 4.10 5.21
N VAL A 168 27.95 3.66 5.56
CA VAL A 168 27.26 2.55 4.87
C VAL A 168 27.02 2.88 3.39
N TRP A 169 26.56 4.09 3.07
CA TRP A 169 26.35 4.53 1.69
C TRP A 169 27.65 4.56 0.89
N GLN A 170 28.76 5.01 1.50
CA GLN A 170 30.07 4.97 0.85
C GLN A 170 30.51 3.53 0.55
N GLN A 171 30.28 2.59 1.47
CA GLN A 171 30.59 1.17 1.23
C GLN A 171 29.73 0.58 0.10
N ILE A 172 28.44 0.91 0.05
CA ILE A 172 27.54 0.47 -1.02
C ILE A 172 27.98 1.06 -2.37
N ALA A 173 28.32 2.35 -2.42
CA ALA A 173 28.80 3.02 -3.63
C ALA A 173 30.12 2.41 -4.16
N LYS A 174 31.05 2.08 -3.25
CA LYS A 174 32.30 1.37 -3.58
C LYS A 174 32.07 -0.06 -4.08
N LYS A 175 30.98 -0.71 -3.66
CA LYS A 175 30.63 -2.07 -4.07
C LYS A 175 29.89 -2.09 -5.41
N GLY A 176 29.03 -1.10 -5.67
CA GLY A 176 28.34 -0.94 -6.95
C GLY A 176 29.28 -0.69 -8.13
N SER A 177 30.39 0.01 -7.90
CA SER A 177 31.44 0.25 -8.90
C SER A 177 32.29 -0.98 -9.26
N ARG A 178 32.23 -2.07 -8.46
CA ARG A 178 32.89 -3.35 -8.76
C ARG A 178 32.03 -4.32 -9.58
N VAL A 179 30.73 -4.05 -9.74
CA VAL A 179 29.78 -4.98 -10.40
C VAL A 179 29.59 -4.65 -11.89
N THR A 180 30.17 -3.57 -12.40
CA THR A 180 30.11 -3.17 -13.83
C THR A 180 31.29 -3.65 -14.68
N ILE A 181 32.07 -4.64 -14.21
CA ILE A 181 33.12 -5.29 -15.01
C ILE A 181 32.95 -6.79 -14.86
N GLY A 182 32.22 -7.40 -15.80
CA GLY A 182 31.90 -8.83 -15.85
C GLY A 182 30.89 -9.11 -16.93
#